data_AF-A0A848ZQZ6-F1
#
_entry.id   AF-A0A848ZQZ6-F1
#
_cell.length_a   1.000
_cell.length_b   1.000
_cell.length_c   1.000
_cell.angle_alpha   90.00
_cell.angle_beta   90.00
_cell.angle_gamma   90.00
#
_symmetry.space_group_name_H-M   'P 1'
#
loop_
_entity.id
_entity.type
_entity.pdbx_description
1 polymer ?
#
loop_
_entity_poly.entity_id
_entity_poly.type
_entity_poly.pdbx_seq_one_letter_code
_entity_poly.pdbx_strand_id
1 'polypeptide(L)'
;MGLLALMVACSPTKSIVLQTMEPSPVHISKNIKRIGIINRSQPSDKVKDDTGISSVVAVEEQWLEEKGRGAALTGLFQKLLKENRFQSVSILDSIPQELMHFEIENDSISWAVINDICKTYNVDAVFS
;
A
#
# COMPACT_ATOMS: atom_id res chain seq x y z
N MET A 1 -26.34 -2.84 52.85
CA MET A 1 -25.14 -2.02 52.59
C MET A 1 -24.06 -2.98 52.09
N GLY A 2 -24.05 -3.40 50.82
CA GLY A 2 -23.87 -2.59 49.63
C GLY A 2 -22.41 -2.72 49.18
N LEU A 3 -22.02 -3.92 48.72
CA LEU A 3 -20.67 -4.24 48.26
C LEU A 3 -20.42 -3.58 46.90
N LEU A 4 -19.66 -2.49 46.89
CA LEU A 4 -19.29 -1.75 45.69
C LEU A 4 -18.08 -2.44 45.01
N ALA A 5 -18.35 -3.31 44.03
CA ALA A 5 -17.31 -3.94 43.22
C ALA A 5 -16.85 -2.98 42.11
N LEU A 6 -15.66 -2.37 42.30
CA LEU A 6 -14.97 -1.63 41.24
C LEU A 6 -14.31 -2.63 40.29
N MET A 7 -14.93 -2.84 39.12
CA MET A 7 -14.32 -3.55 38.00
C MET A 7 -13.26 -2.67 37.34
N VAL A 8 -12.01 -2.79 37.79
CA VAL A 8 -10.86 -2.16 37.12
C VAL A 8 -10.46 -3.06 35.95
N ALA A 9 -11.00 -2.78 34.76
CA ALA A 9 -10.57 -3.45 33.54
C ALA A 9 -9.19 -2.91 33.12
N CYS A 10 -8.12 -3.62 33.49
CA CYS A 10 -6.77 -3.35 33.02
C CYS A 10 -6.63 -3.97 31.61
N SER A 11 -6.75 -3.15 30.56
CA SER A 11 -6.42 -3.59 29.20
C SER A 11 -4.89 -3.70 29.06
N PRO A 12 -4.33 -4.87 28.70
CA PRO A 12 -2.91 -5.00 28.47
C PRO A 12 -2.52 -4.29 27.16
N THR A 13 -1.80 -3.17 27.25
CA THR A 13 -1.14 -2.56 26.09
C THR A 13 0.03 -3.44 25.67
N LYS A 14 -0.04 -4.02 24.46
CA LYS A 14 1.04 -4.82 23.88
C LYS A 14 2.03 -3.89 23.18
N SER A 15 3.27 -3.82 23.66
CA SER A 15 4.33 -3.07 22.96
C SER A 15 4.85 -3.91 21.79
N ILE A 16 4.90 -3.31 20.60
CA ILE A 16 5.48 -3.90 19.40
C ILE A 16 6.78 -3.16 19.11
N VAL A 17 7.90 -3.87 19.08
CA VAL A 17 9.20 -3.33 18.68
C VAL A 17 9.46 -3.75 17.25
N LEU A 18 9.49 -2.78 16.33
CA LEU A 18 9.83 -3.01 14.93
C LEU A 18 11.32 -2.76 14.73
N GLN A 19 12.07 -3.81 14.44
CA GLN A 19 13.46 -3.67 14.00
C GLN A 19 13.47 -3.41 12.49
N THR A 20 13.96 -2.25 12.07
CA THR A 20 14.02 -1.87 10.65
C THR A 20 15.47 -1.79 10.19
N MET A 21 15.74 -2.22 8.96
CA MET A 21 17.02 -2.01 8.28
C MET A 21 16.78 -1.04 7.13
N GLU A 22 17.71 -0.10 6.91
CA GLU A 22 17.63 0.79 5.75
C GLU A 22 17.99 -0.01 4.48
N PRO A 23 17.11 -0.04 3.45
CA PRO A 23 17.38 -0.76 2.22
C PRO A 23 18.48 -0.07 1.40
N SER A 24 19.11 -0.84 0.50
CA SER A 24 20.14 -0.30 -0.38
C SER A 24 19.58 0.80 -1.30
N PRO A 25 20.33 1.89 -1.56
CA PRO A 25 19.91 2.93 -2.49
C PRO A 25 19.70 2.40 -3.91
N VAL A 26 18.55 2.69 -4.51
CA VAL A 26 18.24 2.35 -5.91
C VAL A 26 18.67 3.50 -6.82
N HIS A 27 19.57 3.23 -7.76
CA HIS A 27 20.02 4.24 -8.72
C HIS A 27 19.03 4.36 -9.90
N ILE A 28 18.39 5.51 -10.01
CA ILE A 28 17.41 5.81 -11.07
C ILE A 28 18.03 6.80 -12.07
N SER A 29 17.94 6.50 -13.36
CA SER A 29 18.48 7.33 -14.45
C SER A 29 18.09 8.81 -14.32
N LYS A 30 19.03 9.71 -14.65
CA LYS A 30 18.82 11.18 -14.60
C LYS A 30 17.79 11.67 -15.65
N ASN A 31 17.52 10.86 -16.67
CA ASN A 31 16.58 11.16 -17.75
C ASN A 31 15.12 11.01 -17.30
N ILE A 32 14.86 10.28 -16.21
CA ILE A 32 13.52 10.09 -15.66
C ILE A 32 13.16 11.35 -14.85
N LYS A 33 12.10 12.06 -15.26
CA LYS A 33 11.62 13.30 -14.64
C LYS A 33 10.19 13.20 -14.11
N ARG A 34 9.35 12.36 -14.71
CA ARG A 34 7.93 12.23 -14.38
C ARG A 34 7.65 10.80 -13.95
N ILE A 35 7.18 10.63 -12.72
CA ILE A 35 6.95 9.31 -12.12
C ILE A 35 5.45 9.05 -11.97
N GLY A 36 5.00 7.91 -12.48
CA GLY A 36 3.69 7.33 -12.14
C GLY A 36 3.82 6.31 -11.01
N ILE A 37 2.85 6.26 -10.11
CA ILE A 37 2.73 5.22 -9.08
C ILE A 37 1.40 4.50 -9.30
N ILE A 38 1.44 3.18 -9.44
CA ILE A 38 0.26 2.32 -9.58
C ILE A 38 0.00 1.62 -8.25
N ASN A 39 -1.26 1.60 -7.83
CA ASN A 39 -1.68 0.89 -6.64
C ASN A 39 -2.16 -0.52 -7.03
N ARG A 40 -1.28 -1.52 -6.92
CA ARG A 40 -1.60 -2.93 -7.21
C ARG A 40 -2.04 -3.76 -6.01
N SER A 41 -2.14 -3.11 -4.87
CA SER A 41 -2.52 -3.73 -3.60
C SER A 41 -4.01 -3.66 -3.34
N GLN A 42 -4.83 -3.43 -4.37
CA GLN A 42 -6.28 -3.39 -4.19
C GLN A 42 -6.78 -4.83 -3.99
N PRO A 43 -7.46 -5.12 -2.86
CA PRO A 43 -7.92 -6.47 -2.59
C PRO A 43 -8.99 -6.89 -3.59
N SER A 44 -8.92 -8.15 -4.06
CA SER A 44 -10.06 -8.81 -4.72
C SER A 44 -11.17 -8.99 -3.67
N ASP A 45 -12.43 -8.70 -4.01
CA ASP A 45 -13.58 -8.81 -3.10
C ASP A 45 -13.65 -10.19 -2.42
N LYS A 46 -13.04 -10.32 -1.24
CA LYS A 46 -13.08 -11.53 -0.41
C LYS A 46 -13.46 -11.16 1.00
N VAL A 47 -14.74 -10.82 1.18
CA VAL A 47 -15.39 -11.01 2.47
C VAL A 47 -16.40 -12.14 2.27
N LYS A 48 -15.94 -13.37 2.50
CA LYS A 48 -16.85 -14.51 2.63
C LYS A 48 -16.95 -14.89 4.09
N ASP A 49 -18.00 -14.34 4.70
CA ASP A 49 -18.93 -15.02 5.60
C ASP A 49 -18.30 -16.03 6.57
N ASP A 50 -17.84 -15.53 7.73
CA ASP A 50 -17.59 -16.40 8.88
C ASP A 50 -18.12 -15.75 10.16
N THR A 51 -19.04 -16.44 10.83
CA THR A 51 -19.81 -15.91 11.97
C THR A 51 -19.01 -15.96 13.27
N GLY A 52 -18.99 -14.86 14.04
CA GLY A 52 -18.45 -14.84 15.42
C GLY A 52 -17.14 -14.06 15.57
N ILE A 53 -16.19 -14.55 16.38
CA ILE A 53 -14.90 -13.88 16.65
C ILE A 53 -14.09 -13.72 15.34
N SER A 54 -14.21 -14.66 14.41
CA SER A 54 -13.60 -14.60 13.08
C SER A 54 -13.97 -13.34 12.32
N SER A 55 -15.20 -12.83 12.44
CA SER A 55 -15.61 -11.62 11.72
C SER A 55 -14.98 -10.35 12.28
N VAL A 56 -14.80 -10.26 13.60
CA VAL A 56 -14.14 -9.11 14.23
C VAL A 56 -12.67 -9.05 13.83
N VAL A 57 -11.98 -10.20 13.86
CA VAL A 57 -10.59 -10.30 13.43
C VAL A 57 -10.45 -9.99 11.94
N ALA A 58 -11.33 -10.52 11.09
CA ALA A 58 -11.31 -10.24 9.65
C ALA A 58 -11.51 -8.75 9.33
N VAL A 59 -12.41 -8.07 10.06
CA VAL A 59 -12.60 -6.62 9.93
C VAL A 59 -11.35 -5.85 10.38
N GLU A 60 -10.70 -6.29 11.46
CA GLU A 60 -9.44 -5.69 11.91
C GLU A 60 -8.32 -5.88 10.88
N GLU A 61 -8.15 -7.08 10.34
CA GLU A 61 -7.17 -7.40 9.30
C GLU A 61 -7.38 -6.54 8.05
N GLN A 62 -8.63 -6.47 7.54
CA GLN A 62 -8.96 -5.62 6.39
C GLN A 62 -8.63 -4.14 6.65
N TRP A 63 -8.92 -3.65 7.86
CA TRP A 63 -8.59 -2.28 8.23
C TRP A 63 -7.07 -2.05 8.32
N LEU A 64 -6.32 -3.00 8.88
CA LEU A 64 -4.87 -2.95 8.97
C LEU A 64 -4.21 -3.01 7.58
N GLU A 65 -4.71 -3.85 6.68
CA GLU A 65 -4.26 -3.93 5.29
C GLU A 65 -4.47 -2.59 4.56
N GLU A 66 -5.65 -1.99 4.70
CA GLU A 66 -5.95 -0.68 4.11
C GLU A 66 -5.01 0.42 4.63
N LYS A 67 -4.76 0.43 5.95
CA LYS A 67 -3.83 1.38 6.57
C LYS A 67 -2.39 1.13 6.13
N GLY A 68 -1.95 -0.12 6.08
CA GLY A 68 -0.61 -0.52 5.66
C GLY A 68 -0.35 -0.12 4.21
N ARG A 69 -1.30 -0.40 3.32
CA ARG A 69 -1.29 0.02 1.91
C ARG A 69 -1.16 1.53 1.76
N GLY A 70 -2.02 2.29 2.45
CA GLY A 70 -1.99 3.75 2.41
C GLY A 70 -0.65 4.31 2.91
N ALA A 71 -0.11 3.74 3.99
CA ALA A 71 1.18 4.13 4.54
C ALA A 71 2.34 3.84 3.58
N ALA A 72 2.33 2.68 2.91
CA ALA A 72 3.36 2.30 1.94
C ALA A 72 3.37 3.24 0.72
N LEU A 73 2.20 3.50 0.12
CA LEU A 73 2.06 4.43 -1.01
C LEU A 73 2.48 5.85 -0.63
N THR A 74 2.05 6.32 0.54
CA THR A 74 2.42 7.63 1.06
C THR A 74 3.93 7.74 1.28
N GLY A 75 4.55 6.71 1.86
CA GLY A 75 5.99 6.67 2.10
C GLY A 75 6.80 6.71 0.80
N LEU A 76 6.41 5.92 -0.21
CA LEU A 76 7.03 5.94 -1.52
C LEU A 76 6.89 7.31 -2.19
N PHE A 77 5.69 7.86 -2.23
CA PHE A 77 5.40 9.17 -2.81
C PHE A 77 6.23 10.28 -2.16
N GLN A 78 6.26 10.33 -0.83
CA GLN A 78 7.05 11.31 -0.08
C GLN A 78 8.55 11.16 -0.31
N LYS A 79 9.06 9.93 -0.36
CA LYS A 79 10.48 9.67 -0.63
C LYS A 79 10.87 10.17 -2.02
N LEU A 80 10.05 9.92 -3.03
CA LEU A 80 10.30 10.39 -4.40
C LEU A 80 10.23 11.91 -4.49
N LEU A 81 9.23 12.55 -3.87
CA LEU A 81 9.16 14.02 -3.85
C LEU A 81 10.38 14.67 -3.19
N LYS A 82 10.91 14.07 -2.11
CA LYS A 82 12.07 14.60 -1.38
C LYS A 82 13.35 14.67 -2.21
N GLU A 83 13.49 13.86 -3.26
CA GLU A 83 14.67 13.83 -4.13
C GLU A 83 14.83 15.11 -4.98
N ASN A 84 13.84 16.02 -5.03
CA ASN A 84 13.87 17.34 -5.68
C ASN A 84 14.35 17.38 -7.15
N ARG A 85 14.47 16.22 -7.82
CA ARG A 85 14.96 16.09 -9.20
C ARG A 85 13.89 15.66 -10.20
N PHE A 86 12.74 15.23 -9.69
CA PHE A 86 11.57 14.87 -10.49
C PHE A 86 10.69 16.11 -10.67
N GLN A 87 10.19 16.30 -11.89
CA GLN A 87 9.25 17.36 -12.24
C GLN A 87 7.85 17.05 -11.73
N SER A 88 7.45 15.77 -11.74
CA SER A 88 6.17 15.32 -11.20
C SER A 88 6.25 13.91 -10.64
N VAL A 89 5.47 13.67 -9.60
CA VAL A 89 5.17 12.35 -9.05
C VAL A 89 3.66 12.30 -8.88
N SER A 90 3.00 11.28 -9.40
CA SER A 90 1.54 11.16 -9.36
C SER A 90 1.10 9.71 -9.15
N ILE A 91 0.11 9.51 -8.29
CA ILE A 91 -0.59 8.24 -8.18
C ILE A 91 -1.60 8.17 -9.34
N LEU A 92 -1.63 7.04 -10.04
CA LEU A 92 -2.43 6.83 -11.25
C LEU A 92 -3.70 6.04 -10.89
N ASP A 93 -4.82 6.75 -10.70
CA ASP A 93 -6.07 6.15 -10.21
C ASP A 93 -6.97 5.58 -11.32
N SER A 94 -6.70 5.88 -12.59
CA SER A 94 -7.56 5.51 -13.74
C SER A 94 -7.03 4.32 -14.55
N ILE A 95 -6.21 3.46 -13.94
CA ILE A 95 -5.63 2.30 -14.63
C ILE A 95 -6.63 1.13 -14.65
N PRO A 96 -6.66 0.29 -15.70
CA PRO A 96 -7.49 -0.91 -15.75
C PRO A 96 -7.39 -1.76 -14.48
N GLN A 97 -8.53 -2.26 -13.99
CA GLN A 97 -8.63 -2.97 -12.71
C GLN A 97 -7.82 -4.28 -12.70
N GLU A 98 -7.61 -4.88 -13.87
CA GLU A 98 -6.77 -6.07 -14.06
C GLU A 98 -5.31 -5.79 -13.71
N LEU A 99 -4.85 -4.54 -13.88
CA LEU A 99 -3.49 -4.12 -13.51
C LEU A 99 -3.39 -3.71 -12.05
N MET A 100 -4.52 -3.45 -11.37
CA MET A 100 -4.56 -3.11 -9.94
C MET A 100 -4.56 -4.34 -9.01
N HIS A 101 -4.65 -5.54 -9.56
CA HIS A 101 -4.51 -6.77 -8.81
C HIS A 101 -3.07 -7.27 -8.89
N PHE A 102 -2.58 -7.80 -7.76
CA PHE A 102 -1.33 -8.52 -7.67
C PHE A 102 -1.63 -10.00 -7.47
N GLU A 103 -1.38 -10.84 -8.49
CA GLU A 103 -1.50 -12.29 -8.37
C GLU A 103 -0.11 -12.94 -8.27
N ILE A 104 0.02 -13.94 -7.39
CA ILE A 104 1.30 -14.59 -7.07
C ILE A 104 1.86 -15.40 -8.26
N GLU A 105 1.04 -15.71 -9.27
CA GLU A 105 1.45 -16.44 -10.48
C GLU A 105 1.70 -15.49 -11.66
N ASN A 106 2.99 -15.30 -12.01
CA ASN A 106 3.46 -14.74 -13.29
C ASN A 106 2.90 -13.36 -13.71
N ASP A 107 2.65 -12.50 -12.73
CA ASP A 107 1.99 -11.20 -12.89
C ASP A 107 2.97 -10.04 -13.21
N SER A 108 3.88 -10.28 -14.16
CA SER A 108 4.72 -9.21 -14.70
C SER A 108 3.93 -8.44 -15.74
N ILE A 109 3.68 -7.15 -15.50
CA ILE A 109 3.09 -6.26 -16.50
C ILE A 109 4.01 -6.23 -17.73
N SER A 110 3.45 -6.56 -18.90
CA SER A 110 4.23 -6.55 -20.14
C SER A 110 4.77 -5.15 -20.45
N TRP A 111 5.95 -5.08 -21.07
CA TRP A 111 6.54 -3.81 -21.49
C TRP A 111 5.65 -3.00 -22.44
N ALA A 112 4.80 -3.67 -23.23
CA ALA A 112 3.84 -2.99 -24.09
C ALA A 112 2.81 -2.20 -23.26
N VAL A 113 2.27 -2.82 -22.21
CA VAL A 113 1.33 -2.15 -21.29
C VAL A 113 2.00 -1.02 -20.53
N ILE A 114 3.23 -1.23 -20.02
CA ILE A 114 4.00 -0.15 -19.38
C ILE A 114 4.19 1.05 -20.31
N ASN A 115 4.55 0.79 -21.57
CA ASN A 115 4.73 1.83 -22.57
C ASN A 115 3.44 2.60 -22.86
N ASP A 116 2.30 1.91 -22.91
CA ASP A 116 1.00 2.55 -23.11
C ASP A 116 0.57 3.38 -21.90
N ILE A 117 0.84 2.92 -20.67
CA ILE A 117 0.64 3.71 -19.44
C ILE A 117 1.53 4.96 -19.48
N CYS A 118 2.82 4.81 -19.78
CA CYS A 118 3.75 5.94 -19.86
C CYS A 118 3.30 7.00 -20.86
N LYS A 119 2.80 6.58 -22.04
CA LYS A 119 2.26 7.50 -23.04
C LYS A 119 0.95 8.16 -22.60
N THR A 120 0.02 7.38 -22.05
CA THR A 120 -1.32 7.85 -21.66
C THR A 120 -1.25 8.88 -20.53
N TYR A 121 -0.43 8.60 -19.51
CA TYR A 121 -0.28 9.45 -18.34
C TYR A 121 0.90 10.43 -18.43
N ASN A 122 1.63 10.41 -19.56
CA ASN A 122 2.77 11.28 -19.82
C ASN A 122 3.86 11.20 -18.73
N VAL A 123 4.19 9.97 -18.33
CA VAL A 123 5.23 9.66 -17.33
C VAL A 123 6.42 8.94 -17.98
N ASP A 124 7.59 9.03 -17.36
CA ASP A 124 8.83 8.43 -17.89
C ASP A 124 9.13 7.07 -17.24
N ALA A 125 8.59 6.82 -16.05
CA ALA A 125 8.73 5.57 -15.33
C ALA A 125 7.52 5.33 -14.41
N VAL A 126 7.32 4.06 -14.08
CA VAL A 126 6.20 3.59 -13.26
C VAL A 126 6.74 2.77 -12.09
N PHE A 127 6.27 3.07 -10.88
CA PHE A 127 6.40 2.20 -9.71
C PHE A 127 5.06 1.53 -9.45
N SER A 128 5.11 0.31 -8.94
CA SER A 128 3.95 -0.55 -8.86
C SER A 128 4.05 -1.55 -7.73
#